data_AF-A0A8I1PWS0-F1
#
_entry.id   AF-A0A8I1PWS0-F1
#
_cell.length_a   1.000
_cell.length_b   1.000
_cell.length_c   1.000
_cell.angle_alpha   90.00
_cell.angle_beta   90.00
_cell.angle_gamma   90.00
#
_symmetry.space_group_name_H-M   'P 1'
#
loop_
_entity.id
_entity.type
_entity.pdbx_description
1 polymer ?
#
loop_
_entity_poly.entity_id
_entity_poly.type
_entity_poly.pdbx_seq_one_letter_code
_entity_poly.pdbx_strand_id
1 'polypeptide(L)'
;MRRRAVVLALLLAPLLAGCSQVAAIAPVGGDHLAEVRYAAIDVLLDKGIDVLVAPDCTQAASGAVSCTGKTTDGTPLAATSPADDQTVVTVTVGDRTLYSGAIMTVLDDAARKG
;
A
#
# COMPACT_ATOMS: atom_id res chain seq x y z
N MET A 1 -29.25 19.28 -45.87
CA MET A 1 -29.37 19.06 -44.40
C MET A 1 -28.62 17.83 -43.90
N ARG A 2 -28.64 16.67 -44.59
CA ARG A 2 -27.93 15.44 -44.19
C ARG A 2 -26.42 15.61 -43.91
N ARG A 3 -25.69 16.42 -44.70
CA ARG A 3 -24.24 16.64 -44.51
C ARG A 3 -23.88 17.43 -43.23
N ARG A 4 -24.77 18.32 -42.76
CA ARG A 4 -24.52 19.12 -41.54
C ARG A 4 -24.75 18.33 -40.25
N ALA A 5 -25.67 17.35 -40.28
CA ALA A 5 -25.93 16.47 -39.15
C ALA A 5 -24.76 15.50 -38.87
N VAL A 6 -24.06 15.05 -39.91
CA VAL A 6 -22.90 14.14 -39.78
C VAL A 6 -21.70 14.82 -39.12
N VAL A 7 -21.47 16.11 -39.42
CA VAL A 7 -20.36 16.88 -38.82
C VAL A 7 -20.60 17.12 -37.33
N LEU A 8 -21.84 17.36 -36.92
CA LEU A 8 -22.18 17.60 -35.51
C LEU A 8 -22.01 16.33 -34.66
N ALA A 9 -22.34 15.16 -35.21
CA ALA A 9 -22.16 13.88 -34.52
C ALA A 9 -20.68 13.49 -34.32
N LEU A 10 -19.78 13.89 -35.24
CA LEU A 10 -18.33 13.62 -35.10
C LEU A 10 -17.66 14.48 -34.01
N LEU A 11 -18.18 15.68 -33.74
CA LEU A 11 -17.61 16.61 -32.74
C LEU A 11 -17.94 16.24 -31.28
N LEU A 12 -18.95 15.40 -31.06
CA LEU A 12 -19.38 14.93 -29.73
C LEU A 12 -18.74 13.61 -29.30
N ALA A 13 -18.06 12.89 -30.22
CA ALA A 13 -17.39 11.63 -29.93
C ALA A 13 -16.24 11.70 -28.89
N PRO A 14 -15.42 12.77 -28.78
CA PRO A 14 -14.33 12.79 -27.81
C PRO A 14 -14.77 13.08 -26.37
N LEU A 15 -16.04 13.43 -26.13
CA LEU A 15 -16.58 13.68 -24.78
C LEU A 15 -16.95 12.38 -24.02
N LEU A 16 -16.93 11.24 -24.71
CA LEU A 16 -17.07 9.90 -24.12
C LEU A 16 -15.72 9.21 -23.85
N ALA A 17 -14.59 9.87 -24.14
CA ALA A 17 -13.30 9.49 -23.59
C ALA A 17 -13.30 9.88 -22.10
N GLY A 18 -14.08 9.13 -21.32
CA GLY A 18 -14.05 9.18 -19.86
C GLY A 18 -12.60 9.09 -19.42
N CYS A 19 -12.22 10.03 -18.55
CA CYS A 19 -10.87 10.19 -18.07
C CYS A 19 -10.30 8.83 -17.66
N SER A 20 -9.37 8.28 -18.44
CA SER A 20 -8.60 7.10 -18.06
C SER A 20 -7.59 7.52 -16.99
N GLN A 21 -8.09 7.94 -15.82
CA GLN A 21 -7.31 8.26 -14.62
C GLN A 21 -6.79 6.99 -13.93
N VAL A 22 -6.93 5.82 -14.56
CA VAL A 22 -6.42 4.54 -14.06
C VAL A 22 -4.89 4.55 -13.88
N ALA A 23 -4.17 5.46 -14.54
CA ALA A 23 -2.71 5.53 -14.47
C ALA A 23 -2.14 6.28 -13.25
N ALA A 24 -2.97 6.81 -12.33
CA ALA A 24 -2.48 7.69 -11.25
C ALA A 24 -2.90 7.29 -9.83
N ILE A 25 -3.64 6.21 -9.64
CA ILE A 25 -3.89 5.68 -8.30
C ILE A 25 -2.76 4.69 -8.00
N ALA A 26 -1.79 5.10 -7.17
CA ALA A 26 -0.84 4.14 -6.60
C ALA A 26 -1.65 3.00 -5.95
N PRO A 27 -1.28 1.73 -6.10
CA PRO A 27 -2.05 0.63 -5.52
C PRO A 27 -2.22 0.88 -4.01
N VAL A 28 -3.46 1.12 -3.58
CA VAL A 28 -3.82 1.34 -2.16
C VAL A 28 -4.15 0.03 -1.44
N GLY A 29 -3.85 -1.10 -2.08
CA GLY A 29 -4.10 -2.47 -1.61
C GLY A 29 -4.06 -3.43 -2.80
N GLY A 30 -3.58 -4.65 -2.59
CA GLY A 30 -3.56 -5.72 -3.59
C GLY A 30 -2.25 -5.90 -4.36
N ASP A 31 -1.20 -5.15 -4.03
CA ASP A 31 0.17 -5.56 -4.32
C ASP A 31 0.94 -5.83 -3.02
N HIS A 32 1.94 -6.70 -3.10
CA HIS A 32 2.66 -7.18 -1.92
C HIS A 32 3.41 -6.05 -1.16
N LEU A 33 3.91 -5.04 -1.87
CA LEU A 33 4.58 -3.89 -1.23
C LEU A 33 3.58 -3.09 -0.40
N ALA A 34 2.42 -2.80 -0.98
CA ALA A 34 1.33 -2.10 -0.30
C ALA A 34 0.83 -2.91 0.90
N GLU A 35 0.61 -4.21 0.74
CA GLU A 35 0.17 -5.10 1.82
C GLU A 35 1.13 -5.12 3.01
N VAL A 36 2.43 -5.25 2.79
CA VAL A 36 3.44 -5.20 3.87
C VAL A 36 3.46 -3.82 4.53
N ARG A 37 3.34 -2.75 3.74
CA ARG A 37 3.29 -1.37 4.27
C ARG A 37 2.10 -1.16 5.18
N TYR A 38 0.90 -1.58 4.74
CA TYR A 38 -0.32 -1.44 5.54
C TYR A 38 -0.27 -2.32 6.78
N ALA A 39 0.16 -3.58 6.67
CA ALA A 39 0.30 -4.44 7.84
C ALA A 39 1.30 -3.88 8.86
N ALA A 40 2.40 -3.28 8.41
CA ALA A 40 3.34 -2.60 9.31
C ALA A 40 2.68 -1.42 10.03
N ILE A 41 1.95 -0.56 9.31
CA ILE A 41 1.23 0.58 9.89
C ILE A 41 0.17 0.11 10.90
N ASP A 42 -0.61 -0.90 10.55
CA ASP A 42 -1.68 -1.43 11.40
C ASP A 42 -1.14 -2.08 12.67
N VAL A 43 -0.03 -2.81 12.59
CA VAL A 43 0.67 -3.31 13.79
C VAL A 43 1.14 -2.16 14.68
N LEU A 44 1.73 -1.11 14.11
CA LEU A 44 2.21 0.04 14.88
C LEU A 44 1.06 0.77 15.57
N LEU A 45 -0.06 0.95 14.87
CA LEU A 45 -1.28 1.55 15.42
C LEU A 45 -1.89 0.70 16.53
N ASP A 46 -2.03 -0.62 16.33
CA ASP A 46 -2.55 -1.55 17.34
C ASP A 46 -1.68 -1.57 18.61
N LYS A 47 -0.36 -1.38 18.46
CA LYS A 47 0.59 -1.29 19.59
C LYS A 47 0.75 0.12 20.17
N GLY A 48 0.05 1.12 19.64
CA GLY A 48 0.12 2.51 20.13
C GLY A 48 1.52 3.11 19.99
N ILE A 49 2.23 2.79 18.90
CA ILE A 49 3.56 3.32 18.63
C ILE A 49 3.44 4.68 17.94
N ASP A 50 4.01 5.72 18.54
CA ASP A 50 4.08 7.06 17.95
C ASP A 50 5.12 7.12 16.83
N VAL A 51 4.66 7.39 15.61
CA VAL A 51 5.48 7.37 14.39
C VAL A 51 5.85 8.79 13.96
N LEU A 52 7.15 9.05 13.77
CA LEU A 52 7.65 10.31 13.20
C LEU A 52 7.83 10.21 11.68
N VAL A 53 8.34 9.07 11.21
CA VAL A 53 8.51 8.76 9.79
C VAL A 53 7.78 7.46 9.54
N ALA A 54 6.69 7.54 8.77
CA ALA A 54 5.90 6.38 8.37
C ALA A 54 6.76 5.35 7.62
N PRO A 55 6.43 4.05 7.69
CA PRO A 55 7.12 3.03 6.92
C PRO A 55 7.12 3.36 5.43
N ASP A 56 8.33 3.53 4.89
CA ASP A 56 8.61 3.61 3.45
C ASP A 56 9.19 2.28 2.99
N CYS A 57 8.60 1.71 1.95
CA CYS A 57 8.82 0.33 1.55
C CYS A 57 9.40 0.23 0.15
N THR A 58 10.28 -0.74 -0.05
CA THR A 58 10.83 -1.09 -1.36
C THR A 58 10.67 -2.59 -1.59
N GLN A 59 10.46 -2.98 -2.85
CA GLN A 59 10.41 -4.38 -3.26
C GLN A 59 11.64 -4.71 -4.11
N ALA A 60 12.38 -5.74 -3.71
CA ALA A 60 13.48 -6.26 -4.50
C ALA A 60 12.94 -7.03 -5.72
N ALA A 61 13.79 -7.23 -6.75
CA ALA A 61 13.42 -8.02 -7.93
C ALA A 61 13.03 -9.48 -7.59
N SER A 62 13.46 -10.00 -6.44
CA SER A 62 13.06 -11.31 -5.92
C SER A 62 11.63 -11.35 -5.38
N GLY A 63 10.98 -10.21 -5.17
CA GLY A 63 9.68 -10.09 -4.53
C GLY A 63 9.74 -9.74 -3.05
N ALA A 64 10.89 -9.86 -2.39
CA ALA A 64 11.05 -9.49 -0.98
C ALA A 64 10.78 -8.00 -0.76
N VAL A 65 10.04 -7.66 0.30
CA VAL A 65 9.72 -6.28 0.68
C VAL A 65 10.42 -5.92 1.98
N SER A 66 11.02 -4.74 1.99
CA SER A 66 11.64 -4.14 3.18
C SER A 66 11.13 -2.73 3.36
N CYS A 67 10.65 -2.43 4.56
CA CYS A 67 10.16 -1.14 4.98
C CYS A 67 11.03 -0.58 6.11
N THR A 68 11.26 0.73 6.08
CA THR A 68 11.96 1.44 7.17
C THR A 68 11.20 2.69 7.57
N GLY A 69 11.29 3.04 8.85
CA GLY A 69 10.70 4.25 9.41
C GLY A 69 11.33 4.60 10.74
N LYS A 70 10.70 5.52 11.47
CA LYS A 70 11.24 6.02 12.75
C LYS A 70 10.11 6.47 13.67
N THR A 71 10.22 6.15 14.96
CA THR A 71 9.32 6.67 16.01
C THR A 71 9.64 8.12 16.37
N THR A 72 8.79 8.75 17.18
CA THR A 72 8.99 10.12 17.70
C THR A 72 10.20 10.27 18.61
N ASP A 73 10.57 9.22 19.35
CA ASP A 73 11.81 9.19 20.15
C ASP A 73 13.07 8.85 19.33
N GLY A 74 12.87 8.52 18.06
CA GLY A 74 13.92 8.27 17.11
C GLY A 74 14.38 6.82 16.98
N THR A 75 13.69 5.90 17.63
CA THR A 75 13.90 4.46 17.47
C THR A 75 13.55 4.00 16.04
N PRO A 76 14.40 3.16 15.40
CA PRO A 76 14.10 2.63 14.07
C PRO A 76 12.86 1.74 14.06
N LEU A 77 12.05 1.87 13.01
CA LEU A 77 10.96 0.96 12.66
C LEU A 77 11.41 0.12 11.46
N ALA A 78 11.17 -1.18 11.46
CA ALA A 78 11.37 -2.00 10.28
C ALA A 78 10.23 -2.98 10.07
N ALA A 79 9.93 -3.25 8.81
CA ALA A 79 9.04 -4.34 8.41
C ALA A 79 9.69 -5.12 7.27
N THR A 80 9.69 -6.45 7.34
CA THR A 80 10.24 -7.30 6.29
C THR A 80 9.28 -8.43 5.94
N SER A 81 9.13 -8.68 4.65
CA SER A 81 8.49 -9.87 4.10
C SER A 81 9.45 -10.54 3.12
N PRO A 82 9.81 -11.82 3.34
CA PRO A 82 10.81 -12.47 2.55
C PRO A 82 10.25 -12.96 1.20
N ALA A 83 11.14 -13.21 0.23
CA ALA A 83 10.72 -13.62 -1.12
C ALA A 83 10.18 -15.06 -1.18
N ASP A 84 10.65 -15.93 -0.29
CA ASP A 84 10.28 -17.35 -0.19
C ASP A 84 8.95 -17.57 0.54
N ASP A 85 8.48 -16.58 1.30
CA ASP A 85 7.14 -16.54 1.88
C ASP A 85 6.60 -15.10 1.93
N GLN A 86 5.97 -14.68 0.82
CA GLN A 86 5.36 -13.35 0.69
C GLN A 86 4.02 -13.23 1.44
N THR A 87 3.61 -14.23 2.21
CA THR A 87 2.38 -14.17 3.01
C THR A 87 2.62 -13.71 4.44
N VAL A 88 3.88 -13.62 4.87
CA VAL A 88 4.27 -13.26 6.23
C VAL A 88 4.99 -11.92 6.29
N VAL A 89 4.85 -11.22 7.42
CA VAL A 89 5.58 -10.00 7.72
C VAL A 89 6.13 -10.06 9.14
N THR A 90 7.35 -9.57 9.32
CA THR A 90 7.93 -9.29 10.63
C THR A 90 8.03 -7.78 10.81
N VAL A 91 7.51 -7.26 11.92
CA VAL A 91 7.50 -5.83 12.27
C VAL A 91 8.29 -5.63 13.56
N THR A 92 9.25 -4.71 13.55
CA THR A 92 10.11 -4.42 14.70
C THR A 92 10.21 -2.92 15.01
N VAL A 93 10.55 -2.64 16.27
CA VAL A 93 10.94 -1.30 16.76
C VAL A 93 12.21 -1.46 17.57
N GLY A 94 13.33 -0.94 17.06
CA GLY A 94 14.65 -1.30 17.57
C GLY A 94 14.85 -2.82 17.55
N ASP A 95 15.27 -3.39 18.68
CA ASP A 95 15.49 -4.83 18.83
C ASP A 95 14.23 -5.62 19.19
N ARG A 96 13.09 -4.95 19.36
CA ARG A 96 11.83 -5.59 19.78
C ARG A 96 10.98 -5.97 18.56
N THR A 97 10.67 -7.25 18.44
CA THR A 97 9.64 -7.75 17.51
C THR A 97 8.25 -7.45 18.07
N LEU A 98 7.46 -6.67 17.33
CA LEU A 98 6.07 -6.40 17.65
C LEU A 98 5.12 -7.43 17.07
N TYR A 99 5.47 -7.97 15.90
CA TYR A 99 4.67 -8.95 15.18
C TYR A 99 5.58 -9.79 14.27
N SER A 100 5.26 -11.07 14.13
CA SER A 100 5.82 -11.95 13.10
C SER A 100 4.76 -13.02 12.78
N GLY A 101 4.25 -13.00 11.56
CA GLY A 101 3.13 -13.85 11.18
C GLY A 101 2.48 -13.43 9.87
N ALA A 102 1.28 -13.94 9.59
CA ALA A 102 0.57 -13.72 8.34
C ALA A 102 0.08 -12.28 8.18
N ILE A 103 0.37 -11.69 7.02
CA ILE A 103 -0.07 -10.34 6.63
C ILE A 103 -1.59 -10.20 6.73
N MET A 104 -2.33 -11.16 6.17
CA MET A 104 -3.80 -11.10 6.14
C MET A 104 -4.44 -11.12 7.52
N THR A 105 -3.81 -11.75 8.52
CA THR A 105 -4.32 -11.69 9.90
C THR A 105 -4.37 -10.25 10.40
N VAL A 106 -3.31 -9.46 10.14
CA VAL A 106 -3.23 -8.05 10.55
C VAL A 106 -4.25 -7.22 9.79
N LEU A 107 -4.28 -7.34 8.46
CA LEU A 107 -5.15 -6.52 7.60
C LEU A 107 -6.64 -6.79 7.89
N ASP A 108 -7.01 -8.07 8.06
CA ASP A 108 -8.38 -8.44 8.40
C ASP A 108 -8.77 -7.98 9.82
N ASP A 109 -7.85 -8.03 10.77
CA ASP A 109 -8.07 -7.50 12.13
C ASP A 109 -8.28 -5.98 12.09
N ALA A 110 -7.48 -5.25 11.32
CA ALA A 110 -7.61 -3.81 11.15
C ALA A 110 -8.95 -3.44 10.49
N ALA A 111 -9.33 -4.14 9.43
CA ALA A 111 -10.59 -3.93 8.72
C ALA A 111 -11.84 -4.18 9.60
N ARG A 112 -11.74 -5.05 10.61
CA ARG A 112 -12.84 -5.28 11.58
C ARG A 112 -12.96 -4.20 12.65
N LYS A 113 -11.85 -3.52 12.97
CA LYS A 113 -11.78 -2.54 14.08
C LYS A 113 -12.10 -1.11 13.63
N GLY A 114 -11.94 -0.80 12.35
CA GLY A 114 -12.27 0.50 11.74
C GLY A 114 -13.76 0.72 11.53
#